data_AF-A0A967WWJ1-F1
#
_entry.id   AF-A0A967WWJ1-F1
#
_cell.length_a   1.000
_cell.length_b   1.000
_cell.length_c   1.000
_cell.angle_alpha   90.00
_cell.angle_beta   90.00
_cell.angle_gamma   90.00
#
_symmetry.space_group_name_H-M   'P 1'
#
loop_
_entity.id
_entity.type
_entity.pdbx_description
1 polymer ?
#
loop_
_entity_poly.entity_id
_entity_poly.type
_entity_poly.pdbx_seq_one_letter_code
_entity_poly.pdbx_strand_id
1 'polypeptide(L)'
;MTLRKLANGWSAMLVGIVANVAPWLAPLPTAWLVYDRTMLHLGWPQWVAIVAGVTLELLGVGILATALELYNYNGSKRKSDPTAPLWLALVLVALYFVTALMLTIALDIAPVLALVAPALFPVLSVASFALLALRADHERRLSEIEQGKAEARAKREQKKRERERADQPPSNPHPFACSICGARFDSQAALNGHQNKHRTKEGA
;
A
#
# COMPACT_ATOMS: atom_id res chain seq x y z
N MET A 1 -35.63 -3.87 22.95
CA MET A 1 -34.36 -4.46 22.45
C MET A 1 -34.26 -5.86 23.01
N THR A 2 -34.30 -6.90 22.18
CA THR A 2 -34.49 -8.30 22.63
C THR A 2 -33.19 -8.91 23.16
N LEU A 3 -33.26 -9.69 24.27
CA LEU A 3 -32.13 -10.39 24.90
C LEU A 3 -31.25 -11.18 23.91
N ARG A 4 -31.86 -11.70 22.85
CA ARG A 4 -31.19 -12.42 21.76
C ARG A 4 -30.25 -11.55 20.92
N LYS A 5 -30.57 -10.26 20.71
CA LYS A 5 -29.68 -9.30 20.03
C LYS A 5 -28.47 -8.94 20.88
N LEU A 6 -28.64 -8.84 22.21
CA LEU A 6 -27.53 -8.63 23.13
C LEU A 6 -26.62 -9.87 23.14
N ALA A 7 -27.16 -11.07 23.33
CA ALA A 7 -26.38 -12.32 23.32
C ALA A 7 -25.60 -12.54 22.01
N ASN A 8 -26.22 -12.26 20.85
CA ASN A 8 -25.55 -12.34 19.55
C ASN A 8 -24.47 -11.25 19.37
N GLY A 9 -24.66 -10.07 19.99
CA GLY A 9 -23.64 -9.02 20.01
C GLY A 9 -22.40 -9.42 20.82
N TRP A 10 -22.61 -10.04 21.99
CA TRP A 10 -21.53 -10.54 22.84
C TRP A 10 -20.74 -11.68 22.18
N SER A 11 -21.41 -12.64 21.54
CA SER A 11 -20.71 -13.73 20.85
C SER A 11 -19.89 -13.22 19.66
N ALA A 12 -20.44 -12.31 18.85
CA ALA A 12 -19.72 -11.71 17.74
C ALA A 12 -18.48 -10.92 18.20
N MET A 13 -18.60 -10.18 19.31
CA MET A 13 -17.48 -9.45 19.90
C MET A 13 -16.38 -10.40 20.41
N LEU A 14 -16.74 -11.44 21.16
CA LEU A 14 -15.79 -12.42 21.68
C LEU A 14 -15.09 -13.20 20.55
N VAL A 15 -15.84 -13.65 19.55
CA VAL A 15 -15.28 -14.31 18.36
C VAL A 15 -14.33 -13.37 17.63
N GLY A 16 -14.67 -12.09 17.50
CA GLY A 16 -13.79 -11.08 16.90
C GLY A 16 -12.47 -10.92 17.67
N ILE A 17 -12.52 -10.88 19.01
CA ILE A 17 -11.32 -10.81 19.85
C ILE A 17 -10.46 -12.05 19.66
N VAL A 18 -11.05 -13.25 19.73
CA VAL A 18 -10.32 -14.51 19.54
C VAL A 18 -9.70 -14.59 18.15
N ALA A 19 -10.46 -14.23 17.11
CA ALA A 19 -9.96 -14.25 15.73
C ALA A 19 -8.79 -13.29 15.49
N ASN A 20 -8.74 -12.18 16.22
CA ASN A 20 -7.64 -11.22 16.14
C ASN A 20 -6.42 -11.62 16.97
N VAL A 21 -6.61 -12.34 18.09
CA VAL A 21 -5.53 -12.73 19.01
C VAL A 21 -4.91 -14.08 18.65
N ALA A 22 -5.73 -15.06 18.25
CA ALA A 22 -5.30 -16.43 18.01
C ALA A 22 -4.13 -16.55 17.01
N PRO A 23 -4.09 -15.81 15.88
CA PRO A 23 -2.95 -15.86 14.96
C PRO A 23 -1.62 -15.44 15.58
N TRP A 24 -1.63 -14.59 16.60
CA TRP A 24 -0.41 -14.15 17.31
C TRP A 24 0.07 -15.17 18.35
N LEU A 25 -0.82 -16.03 18.84
CA LEU A 25 -0.49 -17.08 19.79
C LEU A 25 -0.12 -18.41 19.12
N ALA A 26 -0.62 -18.67 17.91
CA ALA A 26 -0.34 -19.89 17.16
C ALA A 26 1.16 -20.19 16.94
N PRO A 27 2.06 -19.19 16.77
CA PRO A 27 3.51 -19.38 16.71
C PRO A 27 4.18 -19.87 18.01
N LEU A 28 3.57 -19.64 19.18
CA LEU A 28 4.24 -19.83 20.47
C LEU A 28 4.67 -21.29 20.74
N PRO A 29 3.84 -22.32 20.46
CA PRO A 29 4.28 -23.71 20.61
C PRO A 29 5.47 -24.05 19.73
N THR A 30 5.52 -23.53 18.51
CA THR A 30 6.65 -23.76 17.59
C THR A 30 7.92 -23.07 18.10
N ALA A 31 7.83 -21.83 18.58
CA ALA A 31 8.97 -21.16 19.23
C ALA A 31 9.51 -21.95 20.43
N TRP A 32 8.62 -22.49 21.26
CA TRP A 32 8.99 -23.34 22.38
C TRP A 32 9.70 -24.62 21.93
N LEU A 33 9.19 -25.28 20.88
CA LEU A 33 9.83 -26.48 20.33
C LEU A 33 11.24 -26.18 19.81
N VAL A 34 11.42 -25.09 19.07
CA VAL A 34 12.75 -24.69 18.58
C VAL A 34 13.70 -24.41 19.74
N TYR A 35 13.23 -23.71 20.78
CA TYR A 35 14.00 -23.49 22.00
C TYR A 35 14.45 -24.81 22.64
N ASP A 36 13.51 -25.72 22.88
CA ASP A 36 13.78 -27.01 23.54
C ASP A 36 14.75 -27.87 22.71
N ARG A 37 14.51 -28.02 21.41
CA ARG A 37 15.32 -28.88 20.54
C ARG A 37 16.71 -28.33 20.26
N THR A 38 16.87 -27.01 20.16
CA THR A 38 18.21 -26.41 20.02
C THR A 38 19.03 -26.51 21.30
N MET A 39 18.41 -26.46 22.48
CA MET A 39 19.12 -26.77 23.73
C MET A 39 19.50 -28.25 23.83
N LEU A 40 18.56 -29.15 23.53
CA LEU A 40 18.76 -30.59 23.69
C LEU A 40 19.78 -31.16 22.68
N HIS A 41 19.64 -30.83 21.40
CA HIS A 41 20.42 -31.47 20.32
C HIS A 41 21.66 -30.68 19.90
N LEU A 42 21.62 -29.35 19.99
CA LEU A 42 22.76 -28.50 19.59
C LEU A 42 23.59 -28.03 20.81
N GLY A 43 23.12 -28.27 22.04
CA GLY A 43 23.81 -27.88 23.27
C GLY A 43 23.93 -26.37 23.44
N TRP A 44 23.01 -25.61 22.84
CA TRP A 44 23.07 -24.15 22.86
C TRP A 44 22.70 -23.58 24.24
N PRO A 45 23.31 -22.47 24.65
CA PRO A 45 22.91 -21.79 25.88
C PRO A 45 21.50 -21.21 25.72
N GLN A 46 20.79 -21.13 26.85
CA GLN A 46 19.37 -20.77 26.91
C GLN A 46 19.01 -19.50 26.12
N TRP A 47 19.82 -18.44 26.24
CA TRP A 47 19.54 -17.18 25.57
C TRP A 47 19.65 -17.26 24.03
N VAL A 48 20.56 -18.09 23.50
CA VAL A 48 20.68 -18.31 22.04
C VAL A 48 19.46 -19.07 21.52
N ALA A 49 19.01 -20.08 22.26
CA ALA A 49 17.82 -20.86 21.92
C ALA A 49 16.55 -20.00 21.90
N ILE A 50 16.40 -19.08 22.87
CA ILE A 50 15.31 -18.10 22.89
C ILE A 50 15.35 -17.20 21.65
N VAL A 51 16.52 -16.63 21.33
CA VAL A 51 16.69 -15.78 20.16
C VAL A 51 16.38 -16.53 18.87
N ALA A 52 16.79 -17.80 18.75
CA ALA A 52 16.50 -18.65 17.60
C ALA A 52 14.99 -18.87 17.41
N GLY A 53 14.27 -19.25 18.47
CA GLY A 53 12.82 -19.45 18.42
C GLY A 53 12.06 -18.17 18.07
N VAL A 54 12.41 -17.04 18.73
CA VAL A 54 11.79 -15.74 18.43
C VAL A 54 12.06 -15.30 17.00
N THR A 55 13.30 -15.45 16.52
CA THR A 55 13.69 -15.06 15.15
C THR A 55 12.92 -15.86 14.11
N LEU A 56 12.82 -17.19 14.29
CA LEU A 56 12.10 -18.06 13.36
C LEU A 56 10.63 -17.66 13.24
N GLU A 57 9.95 -17.40 14.35
CA GLU A 57 8.52 -17.04 14.31
C GLU A 57 8.26 -15.62 13.80
N LEU A 58 9.08 -14.63 14.17
CA LEU A 58 8.95 -13.27 13.63
C LEU A 58 9.13 -13.27 12.11
N LEU A 59 10.10 -14.04 11.63
CA LEU A 59 10.33 -14.21 10.20
C LEU A 59 9.15 -14.94 9.55
N GLY A 60 8.65 -16.03 10.15
CA GLY A 60 7.49 -16.78 9.66
C GLY A 60 6.25 -15.91 9.49
N VAL A 61 5.89 -15.13 10.51
CA VAL A 61 4.76 -14.19 10.46
C VAL A 61 4.94 -13.16 9.35
N GLY A 62 6.13 -12.56 9.26
CA GLY A 62 6.44 -11.56 8.23
C GLY A 62 6.34 -12.13 6.80
N ILE A 63 6.87 -13.32 6.57
CA ILE A 63 6.82 -14.02 5.28
C ILE A 63 5.38 -14.35 4.89
N LEU A 64 4.60 -14.97 5.80
CA LEU A 64 3.21 -15.36 5.50
C LEU A 64 2.32 -14.15 5.26
N ALA A 65 2.43 -13.11 6.09
CA ALA A 65 1.67 -11.87 5.92
C ALA A 65 1.96 -11.22 4.55
N THR A 66 3.24 -11.16 4.17
CA THR A 66 3.65 -10.62 2.87
C THR A 66 3.14 -11.49 1.73
N ALA A 67 3.21 -12.82 1.84
CA ALA A 67 2.68 -13.73 0.81
C ALA A 67 1.18 -13.53 0.57
N LEU A 68 0.40 -13.38 1.64
CA LEU A 68 -1.04 -13.11 1.56
C LEU A 68 -1.33 -11.74 0.97
N GLU A 69 -0.56 -10.71 1.33
CA GLU A 69 -0.67 -9.37 0.76
C GLU A 69 -0.44 -9.38 -0.75
N LEU A 70 0.65 -10.03 -1.21
CA LEU A 70 0.95 -10.16 -2.64
C LEU A 70 -0.09 -10.98 -3.39
N TYR A 71 -0.62 -12.04 -2.77
CA TYR A 71 -1.69 -12.85 -3.33
C TYR A 71 -2.97 -12.02 -3.54
N ASN A 72 -3.39 -11.30 -2.50
CA ASN A 72 -4.58 -10.45 -2.54
C ASN A 72 -4.41 -9.32 -3.57
N TYR A 73 -3.24 -8.67 -3.59
CA TYR A 73 -2.93 -7.64 -4.59
C TYR A 73 -3.05 -8.19 -6.02
N ASN A 74 -2.45 -9.35 -6.30
CA ASN A 74 -2.52 -9.96 -7.63
C ASN A 74 -3.95 -10.34 -8.03
N GLY A 75 -4.82 -10.67 -7.07
CA GLY A 75 -6.24 -10.92 -7.30
C GLY A 75 -7.06 -9.65 -7.56
N SER A 76 -6.70 -8.52 -6.93
CA SER A 76 -7.47 -7.26 -7.02
C SER A 76 -6.89 -6.20 -7.97
N LYS A 77 -5.69 -6.40 -8.52
CA LYS A 77 -5.01 -5.40 -9.36
C LYS A 77 -5.69 -5.21 -10.73
N ARG A 78 -5.44 -4.06 -11.36
CA ARG A 78 -5.90 -3.82 -12.73
C ARG A 78 -5.03 -4.58 -13.73
N LYS A 79 -5.55 -4.75 -14.96
CA LYS A 79 -4.79 -5.35 -16.07
C LYS A 79 -3.54 -4.54 -16.46
N SER A 80 -3.57 -3.22 -16.26
CA SER A 80 -2.45 -2.31 -16.52
C SER A 80 -1.34 -2.37 -15.48
N ASP A 81 -1.65 -2.83 -14.27
CA ASP A 81 -0.75 -2.72 -13.13
C ASP A 81 0.20 -3.93 -13.10
N PRO A 82 1.50 -3.73 -12.79
CA PRO A 82 2.46 -4.83 -12.78
C PRO A 82 2.10 -5.89 -11.73
N THR A 83 2.37 -7.16 -12.05
CA THR A 83 2.19 -8.30 -11.15
C THR A 83 3.22 -8.28 -10.02
N ALA A 84 2.80 -8.51 -8.78
CA ALA A 84 3.72 -8.72 -7.68
C ALA A 84 4.33 -10.14 -7.74
N PRO A 85 5.60 -10.33 -7.36
CA PRO A 85 6.29 -11.61 -7.46
C PRO A 85 5.90 -12.56 -6.33
N LEU A 86 4.68 -13.10 -6.38
CA LEU A 86 4.14 -14.04 -5.39
C LEU A 86 5.01 -15.30 -5.24
N TRP A 87 5.61 -15.77 -6.33
CA TRP A 87 6.45 -16.97 -6.31
C TRP A 87 7.64 -16.84 -5.35
N LEU A 88 8.24 -15.64 -5.25
CA LEU A 88 9.36 -15.39 -4.34
C LEU A 88 8.89 -15.49 -2.88
N ALA A 89 7.72 -14.94 -2.57
CA ALA A 89 7.11 -15.09 -1.25
C ALA A 89 6.83 -16.56 -0.92
N LEU A 90 6.32 -17.34 -1.89
CA LEU A 90 6.08 -18.78 -1.70
C LEU A 90 7.37 -19.57 -1.47
N VAL A 91 8.48 -19.22 -2.15
CA VAL A 91 9.79 -19.81 -1.88
C VAL A 91 10.25 -19.49 -0.45
N LEU A 92 10.05 -18.26 0.02
CA LEU A 92 10.35 -17.89 1.41
C LEU A 92 9.46 -18.64 2.42
N VAL A 93 8.17 -18.84 2.12
CA VAL A 93 7.25 -19.65 2.96
C VAL A 93 7.76 -21.09 3.04
N ALA A 94 8.13 -21.69 1.91
CA ALA A 94 8.66 -23.05 1.87
C ALA A 94 9.96 -23.17 2.66
N LEU A 95 10.88 -22.21 2.51
CA LEU A 95 12.14 -22.16 3.24
C LEU A 95 11.92 -22.05 4.76
N TYR A 96 10.99 -21.19 5.19
CA TYR A 96 10.58 -21.09 6.59
C TYR A 96 10.06 -22.44 7.10
N PHE A 97 9.13 -23.07 6.39
CA PHE A 97 8.50 -24.32 6.81
C PHE A 97 9.52 -25.46 6.90
N VAL A 98 10.41 -25.60 5.91
CA VAL A 98 11.50 -26.59 5.92
C VAL A 98 12.41 -26.35 7.11
N THR A 99 12.78 -25.09 7.39
CA THR A 99 13.65 -24.77 8.52
C THR A 99 12.99 -25.07 9.86
N ALA A 100 11.71 -24.73 10.00
CA ALA A 100 10.93 -25.04 11.20
C ALA A 100 10.82 -26.56 11.44
N LEU A 101 10.47 -27.33 10.41
CA LEU A 101 10.42 -28.79 10.51
C LEU A 101 11.79 -29.41 10.81
N MET A 102 12.84 -28.87 10.21
CA MET A 102 14.20 -29.34 10.42
C MET A 102 14.65 -29.13 11.86
N LEU A 103 14.41 -27.94 12.44
CA LEU A 103 14.79 -27.60 13.80
C LEU A 103 13.88 -28.22 14.88
N THR A 104 12.68 -28.70 14.52
CA THR A 104 11.72 -29.25 15.50
C THR A 104 11.57 -30.76 15.43
N ILE A 105 11.35 -31.32 14.23
CA ILE A 105 11.03 -32.75 14.05
C ILE A 105 12.26 -33.53 13.58
N ALA A 106 13.02 -32.98 12.63
CA ALA A 106 14.10 -33.75 11.99
C ALA A 106 15.26 -34.07 12.96
N LEU A 107 15.58 -33.16 13.88
CA LEU A 107 16.59 -33.39 14.92
C LEU A 107 16.25 -34.57 15.83
N ASP A 108 14.96 -34.82 16.09
CA ASP A 108 14.52 -35.96 16.89
C ASP A 108 14.66 -37.29 16.15
N ILE A 109 14.40 -37.29 14.85
CA ILE A 109 14.44 -38.50 14.03
C ILE A 109 15.90 -38.90 13.73
N ALA A 110 16.76 -37.93 13.46
CA ALA A 110 18.13 -38.17 13.04
C ALA A 110 19.08 -37.14 13.69
N PRO A 111 19.63 -37.43 14.88
CA PRO A 111 20.54 -36.52 15.60
C PRO A 111 21.79 -36.11 14.81
N VAL A 112 22.22 -36.92 13.83
CA VAL A 112 23.32 -36.57 12.91
C VAL A 112 23.07 -35.26 12.15
N LEU A 113 21.81 -34.88 11.96
CA LEU A 113 21.41 -33.62 11.34
C LEU A 113 21.79 -32.39 12.16
N ALA A 114 22.07 -32.53 13.47
CA ALA A 114 22.56 -31.45 14.32
C ALA A 114 23.87 -30.84 13.81
N LEU A 115 24.66 -31.60 13.05
CA LEU A 115 25.90 -31.12 12.42
C LEU A 115 25.65 -30.03 11.37
N VAL A 116 24.53 -30.12 10.63
CA VAL A 116 24.21 -29.20 9.54
C VAL A 116 23.11 -28.20 9.92
N ALA A 117 22.36 -28.43 10.98
CA ALA A 117 21.28 -27.56 11.42
C ALA A 117 21.70 -26.09 11.64
N PRO A 118 22.88 -25.77 12.23
CA PRO A 118 23.34 -24.38 12.36
C PRO A 118 23.50 -23.65 11.02
N ALA A 119 23.72 -24.37 9.91
CA ALA A 119 23.85 -23.76 8.58
C ALA A 119 22.53 -23.15 8.06
N LEU A 120 21.40 -23.47 8.68
CA LEU A 120 20.11 -22.87 8.34
C LEU A 120 20.01 -21.40 8.75
N PHE A 121 20.72 -20.98 9.81
CA PHE A 121 20.63 -19.60 10.32
C PHE A 121 21.16 -18.55 9.34
N PRO A 122 22.32 -18.74 8.69
CA PRO A 122 22.74 -17.88 7.57
C PRO A 122 21.72 -17.84 6.43
N VAL A 123 21.09 -18.98 6.10
CA VAL A 123 20.04 -19.04 5.06
C VAL A 123 18.80 -18.25 5.48
N LEU A 124 18.37 -18.36 6.74
CA LEU A 124 17.29 -17.54 7.29
C LEU A 124 17.64 -16.04 7.31
N SER A 125 18.91 -15.69 7.52
CA SER A 125 19.35 -14.29 7.41
C SER A 125 19.14 -13.75 6.00
N VAL A 126 19.57 -14.49 4.97
CA VAL A 126 19.30 -14.14 3.57
C VAL A 126 17.80 -14.05 3.28
N ALA A 127 17.01 -14.99 3.79
CA ALA A 127 15.56 -14.97 3.66
C ALA A 127 14.93 -13.72 4.30
N SER A 128 15.49 -13.26 5.42
CA SER A 128 15.02 -12.07 6.14
C SER A 128 15.27 -10.79 5.34
N PHE A 129 16.45 -10.66 4.73
CA PHE A 129 16.73 -9.54 3.82
C PHE A 129 15.92 -9.61 2.52
N ALA A 130 15.70 -10.81 1.98
CA ALA A 130 14.83 -11.01 0.82
C ALA A 130 13.38 -10.60 1.13
N LEU A 131 12.87 -10.92 2.32
CA LEU A 131 11.57 -10.45 2.78
C LEU A 131 11.52 -8.91 2.84
N LEU A 132 12.52 -8.27 3.46
CA LEU A 132 12.56 -6.81 3.57
C LEU A 132 12.60 -6.15 2.19
N ALA A 133 13.44 -6.65 1.28
CA ALA A 133 13.53 -6.16 -0.09
C ALA A 133 12.20 -6.34 -0.84
N LEU A 134 11.53 -7.48 -0.67
CA LEU A 134 10.23 -7.77 -1.28
C LEU A 134 9.14 -6.80 -0.80
N ARG A 135 9.12 -6.48 0.50
CA ARG A 135 8.17 -5.51 1.07
C ARG A 135 8.44 -4.09 0.56
N ALA A 136 9.70 -3.65 0.58
CA ALA A 136 10.10 -2.35 0.05
C ALA A 136 9.75 -2.20 -1.45
N ASP A 137 9.99 -3.24 -2.25
CA ASP A 137 9.63 -3.29 -3.66
C ASP A 137 8.10 -3.26 -3.87
N HIS A 138 7.32 -3.93 -3.02
CA HIS A 138 5.87 -3.87 -3.07
C HIS A 138 5.32 -2.48 -2.73
N GLU A 139 5.80 -1.87 -1.64
CA GLU A 139 5.43 -0.50 -1.25
C GLU A 139 5.77 0.51 -2.34
N ARG A 140 6.95 0.38 -2.96
CA ARG A 140 7.35 1.25 -4.09
C ARG A 140 6.33 1.17 -5.22
N ARG A 141 5.93 -0.04 -5.64
CA ARG A 141 4.90 -0.23 -6.68
C ARG A 141 3.57 0.43 -6.32
N LEU A 142 3.12 0.28 -5.08
CA LEU A 142 1.87 0.89 -4.63
C LEU A 142 1.96 2.43 -4.71
N SER A 143 3.09 3.01 -4.30
CA SER A 143 3.31 4.45 -4.38
C SER A 143 3.36 4.98 -5.82
N GLU A 144 4.03 4.26 -6.73
CA GLU A 144 4.09 4.61 -8.17
C GLU A 144 2.69 4.58 -8.80
N ILE A 145 1.87 3.58 -8.46
CA ILE A 145 0.49 3.47 -8.93
C ILE A 145 -0.39 4.60 -8.39
N GLU A 146 -0.23 4.96 -7.11
CA GLU A 146 -0.98 6.06 -6.49
C GLU A 146 -0.61 7.40 -7.10
N GLN A 147 0.69 7.68 -7.28
CA GLN A 147 1.18 8.87 -7.95
C GLN A 147 0.65 8.96 -9.39
N GLY A 148 0.73 7.88 -10.16
CA GLY A 148 0.17 7.85 -11.53
C GLY A 148 -1.34 8.12 -11.56
N LYS A 149 -2.09 7.64 -10.56
CA LYS A 149 -3.53 7.95 -10.41
C LYS A 149 -3.76 9.41 -10.06
N ALA A 150 -2.95 9.99 -9.18
CA ALA A 150 -3.04 11.39 -8.78
C ALA A 150 -2.72 12.32 -9.95
N GLU A 151 -1.65 12.05 -10.70
CA GLU A 151 -1.29 12.79 -11.91
C GLU A 151 -2.38 12.70 -12.99
N ALA A 152 -2.95 11.51 -13.21
CA ALA A 152 -4.03 11.33 -14.17
C ALA A 152 -5.29 12.12 -13.75
N ARG A 153 -5.59 12.22 -12.45
CA ARG A 153 -6.69 13.05 -11.93
C ARG A 153 -6.38 14.53 -12.11
N ALA A 154 -5.18 14.99 -11.76
CA ALA A 154 -4.75 16.37 -11.92
C ALA A 154 -4.79 16.81 -13.40
N LYS A 155 -4.32 15.98 -14.34
CA LYS A 155 -4.41 16.25 -15.78
C LYS A 155 -5.86 16.36 -16.26
N ARG A 156 -6.76 15.52 -15.75
CA ARG A 156 -8.20 15.59 -16.09
C ARG A 156 -8.84 16.87 -15.54
N GLU A 157 -8.51 17.25 -14.31
CA GLU A 157 -8.99 18.48 -13.69
C GLU A 157 -8.45 19.73 -14.40
N GLN A 158 -7.16 19.75 -14.76
CA GLN A 158 -6.57 20.82 -15.55
C GLN A 158 -7.26 20.96 -16.91
N LYS A 159 -7.42 19.85 -17.65
CA LYS A 159 -8.12 19.86 -18.94
C LYS A 159 -9.57 20.32 -18.80
N LYS A 160 -10.24 20.00 -17.69
CA LYS A 160 -11.59 20.50 -17.39
C LYS A 160 -11.56 22.02 -17.15
N ARG A 161 -10.64 22.52 -16.33
CA ARG A 161 -10.46 23.96 -16.07
C ARG A 161 -10.10 24.75 -17.33
N GLU A 162 -9.27 24.18 -18.21
CA GLU A 162 -8.93 24.77 -19.50
C GLU A 162 -10.16 24.89 -20.41
N ARG A 163 -11.01 23.84 -20.45
CA ARG A 163 -12.29 23.88 -21.18
C ARG A 163 -13.23 24.93 -20.58
N GLU A 164 -13.40 24.95 -19.27
CA GLU A 164 -14.23 25.93 -18.56
C GLU A 164 -13.75 27.37 -18.80
N ARG A 165 -12.43 27.59 -18.87
CA ARG A 165 -11.83 28.89 -19.20
C ARG A 165 -12.01 29.26 -20.68
N ALA A 166 -11.93 28.30 -21.59
CA ALA A 166 -12.15 28.52 -23.02
C ALA A 166 -13.61 28.85 -23.33
N ASP A 167 -14.55 28.24 -22.61
CA ASP A 167 -15.99 28.50 -22.72
C ASP A 167 -16.41 29.78 -21.98
N GLN A 168 -15.54 30.39 -21.18
CA GLN A 168 -15.85 31.62 -20.46
C GLN A 168 -15.93 32.80 -21.46
N PRO A 169 -17.08 33.51 -21.53
CA PRO A 169 -17.19 34.68 -22.40
C PRO A 169 -16.17 35.75 -21.97
N PRO A 170 -15.67 36.58 -22.91
CA PRO A 170 -14.69 37.62 -22.59
C PRO A 170 -15.19 38.51 -21.45
N SER A 171 -14.31 38.78 -20.48
CA SER A 171 -14.63 39.49 -19.23
C SER A 171 -15.12 40.94 -19.41
N ASN A 172 -14.99 41.47 -20.63
CA ASN A 172 -15.55 42.77 -21.01
C ASN A 172 -16.06 42.70 -22.45
N PRO A 173 -17.33 42.34 -22.69
CA PRO A 173 -17.90 42.23 -24.03
C PRO A 173 -17.98 43.59 -24.77
N HIS A 174 -17.89 44.71 -24.03
CA HIS A 174 -17.88 46.07 -24.59
C HIS A 174 -16.77 46.92 -23.96
N PRO A 175 -15.50 46.69 -24.35
CA PRO A 175 -14.36 47.32 -23.69
C PRO A 175 -14.22 48.81 -24.01
N PHE A 176 -14.81 49.29 -25.10
CA PHE A 176 -14.66 50.67 -25.56
C PHE A 176 -15.80 51.54 -25.04
N ALA A 177 -15.52 52.61 -24.29
CA ALA A 177 -16.54 53.52 -23.74
C ALA A 177 -16.38 54.93 -24.33
N CYS A 178 -17.49 55.56 -24.66
CA CYS A 178 -17.53 56.96 -25.09
C CYS A 178 -17.28 57.88 -23.90
N SER A 179 -16.28 58.75 -24.00
CA SER A 179 -15.94 59.74 -22.97
C SER A 179 -16.99 60.84 -22.77
N ILE A 180 -17.86 61.06 -23.76
CA ILE A 180 -18.85 62.15 -23.74
C ILE A 180 -20.16 61.70 -23.07
N CYS A 181 -20.67 60.50 -23.41
CA CYS A 181 -21.97 60.02 -22.93
C CYS A 181 -21.91 58.68 -22.17
N GLY A 182 -20.74 58.06 -22.03
CA GLY A 182 -20.55 56.79 -21.30
C GLY A 182 -21.02 55.53 -22.02
N ALA A 183 -21.59 55.62 -23.23
CA ALA A 183 -22.04 54.46 -24.01
C ALA A 183 -20.87 53.50 -24.31
N ARG A 184 -21.09 52.18 -24.19
CA ARG A 184 -20.06 51.15 -24.40
C ARG A 184 -20.27 50.38 -25.70
N PHE A 185 -19.18 49.98 -26.34
CA PHE A 185 -19.14 49.35 -27.65
C PHE A 185 -18.21 48.13 -27.65
N ASP A 186 -18.53 47.16 -28.50
CA ASP A 186 -17.80 45.92 -28.77
C ASP A 186 -16.53 46.12 -29.62
N SER A 187 -16.47 47.20 -30.41
CA SER A 187 -15.32 47.50 -31.28
C SER A 187 -14.95 48.99 -31.30
N GLN A 188 -13.67 49.27 -31.55
CA GLN A 188 -13.16 50.65 -31.64
C GLN A 188 -13.71 51.39 -32.87
N ALA A 189 -14.00 50.68 -33.97
CA ALA A 189 -14.64 51.26 -35.16
C ALA A 189 -16.06 51.77 -34.85
N ALA A 190 -16.85 51.00 -34.09
CA ALA A 190 -18.18 51.42 -33.65
C ALA A 190 -18.12 52.64 -32.71
N LEU A 191 -17.16 52.66 -31.77
CA LEU A 191 -16.91 53.82 -30.91
C LEU A 191 -16.54 55.07 -31.73
N ASN A 192 -15.61 54.95 -32.67
CA ASN A 192 -15.18 56.08 -33.51
C ASN A 192 -16.34 56.64 -34.35
N GLY A 193 -17.16 55.76 -34.95
CA GLY A 193 -18.37 56.17 -35.67
C GLY A 193 -19.40 56.88 -34.78
N HIS A 194 -19.54 56.44 -33.53
CA HIS A 194 -20.38 57.10 -32.55
C HIS A 194 -19.83 58.48 -32.12
N GLN A 195 -18.53 58.60 -31.85
CA GLN A 195 -17.89 59.86 -31.44
C GLN A 195 -18.00 60.94 -32.53
N ASN A 196 -17.91 60.56 -33.80
CA ASN A 196 -18.11 61.50 -34.91
C ASN A 196 -19.50 62.16 -34.91
N LYS A 197 -20.54 61.49 -34.38
CA LYS A 197 -21.89 62.07 -34.28
C LYS A 197 -22.03 63.14 -33.18
N HIS A 198 -21.18 63.10 -32.15
CA HIS A 198 -21.11 64.19 -31.17
C HIS A 198 -20.42 65.41 -31.80
N ARG A 199 -19.33 65.16 -32.54
CA ARG A 199 -18.57 66.22 -33.22
C ARG A 199 -19.39 66.99 -34.26
N THR A 200 -20.33 66.34 -34.94
CA THR A 200 -21.23 67.02 -35.90
C THR A 200 -22.41 67.73 -35.26
N LYS A 201 -22.77 67.41 -34.00
CA LYS A 201 -23.86 68.07 -33.26
C LYS A 201 -23.40 69.30 -32.47
N GLU A 202 -22.13 69.40 -32.11
CA GLU A 202 -21.56 70.57 -31.43
C GLU A 202 -21.22 71.74 -32.39
N GLY A 203 -21.30 71.50 -33.70
CA GLY A 203 -20.99 72.49 -34.75
C GLY A 203 -22.20 73.08 -35.49
N ALA A 204 -23.41 72.89 -34.96
CA ALA A 204 -24.67 73.45 -35.48
C ALA A 204 -25.37 74.26 -34.38
#